data_AF-A0A7X1NGY9-F1
#
_entry.id   AF-A0A7X1NGY9-F1
#
_cell.length_a   1.000
_cell.length_b   1.000
_cell.length_c   1.000
_cell.angle_alpha   90.00
_cell.angle_beta   90.00
_cell.angle_gamma   90.00
#
_symmetry.space_group_name_H-M   'P 1'
#
loop_
_entity.id
_entity.type
_entity.pdbx_description
1 polymer ?
#
loop_
_entity_poly.entity_id
_entity_poly.type
_entity_poly.pdbx_seq_one_letter_code
_entity_poly.pdbx_strand_id
1 'polypeptide(L)'
;MLEINELHTDDFLTVRFGLLTPAWTVTSDSDSVQLADAHGYRCAAVPVDSNSISQIRKLHDGVGCVVCKVNIFGRSLTLYLYGKKVCEHTWHGVAASHRNIDFAHDVVRLVQPEVPRKVVNIRDV
;
A
#
# COMPACT_ATOMS: atom_id res chain seq x y z
N MET A 1 1.85 -35.06 10.67
CA MET A 1 1.52 -34.26 9.48
C MET A 1 1.26 -32.87 10.00
N LEU A 2 2.20 -31.92 9.83
CA LEU A 2 2.03 -30.56 10.32
C LEU A 2 1.04 -29.87 9.38
N GLU A 3 -0.16 -29.58 9.86
CA GLU A 3 -1.06 -28.64 9.19
C GLU A 3 -0.31 -27.32 9.08
N ILE A 4 0.00 -26.92 7.85
CA ILE A 4 0.53 -25.60 7.57
C ILE A 4 -0.63 -24.66 7.88
N ASN A 5 -0.64 -24.10 9.09
CA ASN A 5 -1.66 -23.13 9.51
C ASN A 5 -1.85 -22.11 8.39
N GLU A 6 -3.02 -22.11 7.78
CA GLU A 6 -3.42 -21.06 6.84
C GLU A 6 -3.46 -19.75 7.63
N LEU A 7 -2.36 -18.98 7.61
CA LEU A 7 -2.32 -17.65 8.25
C LEU A 7 -3.53 -16.83 7.78
N HIS A 8 -4.30 -16.19 8.66
CA HIS A 8 -5.34 -15.28 8.18
C HIS A 8 -4.68 -14.16 7.34
N THR A 9 -5.39 -13.55 6.39
CA THR A 9 -4.73 -12.58 5.50
C THR A 9 -4.20 -11.35 6.25
N ASP A 10 -4.89 -10.90 7.30
CA ASP A 10 -4.41 -9.87 8.22
C ASP A 10 -3.11 -10.28 8.93
N ASP A 11 -3.04 -11.53 9.38
CA ASP A 11 -1.83 -12.10 9.99
C ASP A 11 -0.71 -12.20 8.96
N PHE A 12 -1.03 -12.54 7.71
CA PHE A 12 -0.03 -12.63 6.63
C PHE A 12 0.60 -11.27 6.34
N LEU A 13 -0.20 -10.20 6.21
CA LEU A 13 0.33 -8.85 5.98
C LEU A 13 1.21 -8.40 7.14
N THR A 14 0.74 -8.63 8.37
CA THR A 14 1.51 -8.30 9.58
C THR A 14 2.82 -9.07 9.64
N VAL A 15 2.80 -10.38 9.37
CA VAL A 15 4.01 -11.23 9.40
C VAL A 15 4.99 -10.87 8.28
N ARG A 16 4.53 -10.47 7.10
CA ARG A 16 5.39 -10.19 5.94
C ARG A 16 5.87 -8.76 5.84
N PHE A 17 5.07 -7.80 6.28
CA PHE A 17 5.35 -6.37 6.13
C PHE A 17 5.44 -5.63 7.47
N GLY A 18 5.15 -6.30 8.59
CA GLY A 18 5.15 -5.68 9.93
C GLY A 18 3.94 -4.79 10.21
N LEU A 19 2.98 -4.72 9.27
CA LEU A 19 1.78 -3.87 9.35
C LEU A 19 0.54 -4.65 8.89
N LEU A 20 -0.60 -4.36 9.54
CA LEU A 20 -1.92 -4.78 9.05
C LEU A 20 -2.28 -4.06 7.75
N THR A 21 -1.79 -2.83 7.60
CA THR A 21 -2.08 -1.94 6.47
C THR A 21 -0.81 -1.41 5.80
N PRO A 22 0.00 -2.27 5.15
CA PRO A 22 1.22 -1.84 4.48
C PRO A 22 0.93 -0.82 3.39
N ALA A 23 1.86 0.11 3.19
CA ALA A 23 1.76 1.10 2.13
C ALA A 23 1.94 0.43 0.75
N TRP A 24 1.20 0.90 -0.25
CA TRP A 24 1.33 0.45 -1.62
C TRP A 24 1.57 1.59 -2.59
N THR A 25 2.27 1.30 -3.69
CA THR A 25 2.54 2.24 -4.78
C THR A 25 2.32 1.58 -6.13
N VAL A 26 1.73 2.32 -7.07
CA VAL A 26 1.69 1.98 -8.50
C VAL A 26 2.19 3.17 -9.29
N THR A 27 3.06 2.90 -10.26
CA THR A 27 3.55 3.89 -11.22
C THR A 27 2.90 3.70 -12.59
N SER A 28 2.84 4.75 -13.41
CA SER A 28 2.19 4.68 -14.73
C SER A 28 2.88 3.74 -15.72
N ASP A 29 4.15 3.41 -15.48
CA ASP A 29 4.99 2.54 -16.31
C ASP A 29 5.04 1.08 -15.83
N SER A 30 4.32 0.74 -14.76
CA SER A 30 4.30 -0.61 -14.18
C SER A 30 2.89 -1.12 -13.95
N ASP A 31 2.67 -2.39 -14.31
CA ASP A 31 1.44 -3.14 -14.01
C ASP A 31 1.60 -3.98 -12.73
N SER A 32 2.36 -3.46 -11.76
CA SER A 32 2.63 -4.10 -10.48
C SER A 32 2.37 -3.15 -9.32
N VAL A 33 1.86 -3.70 -8.23
CA VAL A 33 1.71 -3.01 -6.95
C VAL A 33 2.97 -3.26 -6.12
N GLN A 34 3.65 -2.18 -5.77
CA GLN A 34 4.79 -2.23 -4.85
C GLN A 34 4.29 -2.09 -3.42
N LEU A 35 4.66 -3.00 -2.53
CA LEU A 35 4.32 -2.98 -1.11
C LEU A 35 5.54 -2.62 -0.27
N ALA A 36 5.33 -1.76 0.71
CA ALA A 36 6.35 -1.35 1.67
C ALA A 36 6.11 -1.95 3.06
N ASP A 37 7.20 -2.19 3.79
CA ASP A 37 7.17 -2.64 5.18
C ASP A 37 6.94 -1.48 6.17
N ALA A 38 6.90 -1.81 7.46
CA ALA A 38 6.76 -0.86 8.56
C ALA A 38 7.84 0.23 8.62
N HIS A 39 8.98 0.02 7.95
CA HIS A 39 10.08 0.98 7.87
C HIS A 39 10.03 1.82 6.58
N GLY A 40 9.04 1.58 5.71
CA GLY A 40 8.90 2.25 4.42
C GLY A 40 9.77 1.67 3.30
N TYR A 41 10.48 0.56 3.54
CA TYR A 41 11.25 -0.10 2.50
C TYR A 41 10.32 -0.88 1.57
N ARG A 42 10.54 -0.76 0.26
CA ARG A 42 9.78 -1.53 -0.73
C ARG A 42 10.25 -2.98 -0.71
N CYS A 43 9.40 -3.89 -0.25
CA CYS A 43 9.76 -5.28 0.04
C CYS A 43 9.13 -6.28 -0.93
N ALA A 44 8.11 -5.89 -1.69
CA ALA A 44 7.52 -6.73 -2.73
C ALA A 44 7.02 -5.89 -3.91
N ALA A 45 7.19 -6.40 -5.13
CA ALA A 45 6.52 -5.92 -6.33
C ALA A 45 5.64 -7.04 -6.86
N VAL A 46 4.33 -6.82 -6.86
CA VAL A 46 3.35 -7.87 -7.07
C VAL A 46 2.59 -7.58 -8.36
N PRO A 47 2.66 -8.46 -9.38
CA PRO A 47 1.87 -8.31 -10.60
C PRO A 47 0.38 -8.30 -10.28
N VAL A 48 -0.34 -7.41 -10.96
CA VAL A 48 -1.79 -7.27 -10.81
C VAL A 48 -2.44 -7.38 -12.19
N ASP A 49 -3.67 -7.88 -12.23
CA ASP A 49 -4.41 -7.97 -13.50
C ASP A 49 -4.67 -6.58 -14.10
N SER A 50 -4.73 -6.54 -15.43
CA SER A 50 -4.85 -5.29 -16.20
C SER A 50 -6.12 -4.51 -15.88
N ASN A 51 -7.22 -5.18 -15.51
CA ASN A 51 -8.45 -4.52 -15.13
C ASN A 51 -8.28 -3.79 -13.79
N SER A 52 -7.74 -4.44 -12.77
CA SER A 52 -7.43 -3.82 -11.48
C SER A 52 -6.45 -2.65 -11.62
N ILE A 53 -5.38 -2.79 -12.42
CA ILE A 53 -4.45 -1.69 -12.72
C ILE A 53 -5.18 -0.51 -13.37
N SER A 54 -6.06 -0.78 -14.33
CA SER A 54 -6.86 0.26 -14.99
C SER A 54 -7.79 0.98 -14.01
N GLN A 55 -8.34 0.28 -13.02
CA GLN A 55 -9.16 0.90 -11.96
C GLN A 55 -8.30 1.75 -11.02
N ILE A 56 -7.10 1.28 -10.65
CA ILE A 56 -6.15 2.07 -9.83
C ILE A 56 -5.81 3.37 -10.55
N ARG A 57 -5.50 3.32 -11.86
CA ARG A 57 -5.14 4.50 -12.66
C ARG A 57 -6.30 5.49 -12.86
N LYS A 58 -7.55 5.09 -12.59
CA LYS A 58 -8.74 5.96 -12.56
C LYS A 58 -8.96 6.62 -11.21
N LEU A 59 -8.17 6.30 -10.18
CA LEU A 59 -8.19 7.05 -8.92
C LEU A 59 -7.65 8.46 -9.18
N HIS A 60 -8.31 9.46 -8.61
CA HIS A 60 -7.98 10.89 -8.75
C HIS A 60 -7.81 11.53 -7.36
N ASP A 61 -8.37 12.72 -7.10
CA ASP A 61 -8.10 13.51 -5.89
C ASP A 61 -8.71 12.93 -4.61
N GLY A 62 -9.79 12.13 -4.75
CA GLY A 62 -10.43 11.44 -3.64
C GLY A 62 -9.78 10.09 -3.32
N VAL A 63 -9.84 9.69 -2.05
CA VAL A 63 -9.48 8.32 -1.66
C VAL A 63 -10.53 7.36 -2.22
N GLY A 64 -10.11 6.45 -3.10
CA GLY A 64 -10.92 5.35 -3.57
C GLY A 64 -10.38 4.00 -3.09
N CYS A 65 -11.13 2.94 -3.38
CA CYS A 65 -10.76 1.58 -3.05
C CYS A 65 -10.84 0.72 -4.30
N VAL A 66 -9.76 0.01 -4.63
CA VAL A 66 -9.74 -1.02 -5.68
C VAL A 66 -9.51 -2.37 -5.04
N VAL A 67 -10.31 -3.37 -5.41
CA VAL A 67 -10.14 -4.75 -4.94
C VAL A 67 -9.33 -5.50 -5.99
N CYS A 68 -8.23 -6.11 -5.59
CA CYS A 68 -7.38 -6.87 -6.49
C CYS A 68 -7.06 -8.26 -5.92
N LYS A 69 -6.98 -9.25 -6.80
CA LYS A 69 -6.43 -10.57 -6.46
C LYS A 69 -4.97 -10.60 -6.84
N VAL A 70 -4.13 -11.01 -5.91
CA VAL A 70 -2.67 -10.99 -6.07
C VAL A 70 -2.05 -12.26 -5.54
N ASN A 71 -0.87 -12.61 -6.05
CA ASN A 71 -0.06 -13.67 -5.48
C ASN A 71 1.19 -13.07 -4.83
N ILE A 72 1.31 -13.20 -3.51
CA ILE A 72 2.43 -12.67 -2.73
C ILE A 72 3.12 -13.84 -2.04
N PHE A 73 4.41 -14.02 -2.30
CA PHE A 73 5.21 -15.12 -1.72
C PHE A 73 4.56 -16.51 -1.89
N GLY A 74 3.96 -16.78 -3.06
CA GLY A 74 3.30 -18.04 -3.37
C GLY A 74 1.87 -18.15 -2.85
N ARG A 75 1.35 -17.12 -2.16
CA ARG A 75 0.00 -17.12 -1.59
C ARG A 75 -0.93 -16.19 -2.35
N SER A 76 -2.07 -16.74 -2.79
CA SER A 76 -3.16 -15.97 -3.39
C SER A 76 -3.95 -15.22 -2.33
N LEU A 77 -4.04 -13.90 -2.45
CA LEU A 77 -4.73 -13.00 -1.52
C LEU A 77 -5.67 -12.07 -2.28
N THR A 78 -6.77 -11.70 -1.65
CA THR A 78 -7.58 -10.55 -2.08
C THR A 78 -7.16 -9.36 -1.23
N LEU A 79 -6.74 -8.28 -1.87
CA LEU A 79 -6.42 -7.02 -1.20
C LEU A 79 -7.42 -5.94 -1.56
N TYR A 80 -7.70 -5.10 -0.58
CA TYR A 80 -8.42 -3.85 -0.70
C TYR A 80 -7.39 -2.72 -0.70
N LEU A 81 -7.13 -2.14 -1.87
CA LEU A 81 -6.18 -1.06 -2.07
C LEU A 81 -6.91 0.28 -1.93
N TYR A 82 -6.81 0.86 -0.73
CA TYR A 82 -7.28 2.21 -0.46
C TYR A 82 -6.20 3.19 -0.86
N GLY A 83 -6.49 4.17 -1.70
CA GLY A 83 -5.50 5.13 -2.13
C GLY A 83 -6.03 6.20 -3.08
N LYS A 84 -5.11 7.01 -3.58
CA LYS A 84 -5.41 8.10 -4.52
C LYS A 84 -4.24 8.39 -5.44
N LYS A 85 -4.47 9.23 -6.45
CA LYS A 85 -3.36 9.78 -7.26
C LYS A 85 -2.60 10.80 -6.42
N VAL A 86 -1.28 10.67 -6.35
CA VAL A 86 -0.42 11.57 -5.55
C VAL A 86 0.43 12.49 -6.42
N CYS A 87 0.72 12.08 -7.64
CA CYS A 87 1.28 12.92 -8.69
C CYS A 87 0.87 12.38 -10.07
N GLU A 88 1.28 13.04 -11.16
CA GLU A 88 0.88 12.71 -12.53
C GLU A 88 1.04 11.21 -12.89
N HIS A 89 2.08 10.58 -12.36
CA HIS A 89 2.50 9.22 -12.71
C HIS A 89 2.46 8.23 -11.54
N THR A 90 1.96 8.64 -10.37
CA THR A 90 2.02 7.79 -9.16
C THR A 90 0.70 7.76 -8.40
N TRP A 91 0.32 6.56 -7.98
CA TRP A 91 -0.77 6.27 -7.07
C TRP A 91 -0.21 5.63 -5.81
N HIS A 92 -0.77 6.01 -4.67
CA HIS A 92 -0.26 5.60 -3.38
C HIS A 92 -1.39 5.46 -2.35
N GLY A 93 -1.19 4.60 -1.36
CA GLY A 93 -2.15 4.40 -0.28
C GLY A 93 -1.83 3.19 0.60
N VAL A 94 -2.83 2.63 1.26
CA VAL A 94 -2.70 1.47 2.16
C VAL A 94 -3.44 0.25 1.62
N ALA A 95 -2.85 -0.93 1.83
CA ALA A 95 -3.40 -2.20 1.40
C ALA A 95 -3.98 -2.91 2.63
N ALA A 96 -5.20 -3.40 2.55
CA ALA A 96 -5.85 -4.14 3.63
C ALA A 96 -6.34 -5.49 3.13
N SER A 97 -6.51 -6.45 4.04
CA SER A 97 -7.06 -7.77 3.67
C SER A 97 -8.59 -7.82 3.67
N HIS A 98 -9.24 -6.84 4.29
CA HIS A 98 -10.68 -6.74 4.40
C HIS A 98 -11.15 -5.33 4.03
N ARG A 99 -12.45 -5.22 3.74
CA ARG A 99 -13.08 -3.93 3.50
C ARG A 99 -13.23 -3.18 4.83
N ASN A 100 -12.72 -1.95 4.91
CA ASN A 100 -13.05 -1.00 5.97
C ASN A 100 -12.93 0.44 5.44
N ILE A 101 -13.92 1.28 5.72
CA ILE A 101 -13.91 2.70 5.31
C ILE A 101 -12.94 3.54 6.14
N ASP A 102 -12.59 3.10 7.35
CA ASP A 102 -11.70 3.84 8.25
C ASP A 102 -10.28 3.98 7.68
N PHE A 103 -9.85 3.04 6.82
CA PHE A 103 -8.55 3.09 6.14
C PHE A 103 -8.41 4.27 5.19
N ALA A 104 -9.50 4.91 4.77
CA ALA A 104 -9.41 6.15 4.01
C ALA A 104 -8.68 7.26 4.80
N HIS A 105 -8.83 7.26 6.13
CA HIS A 105 -8.12 8.19 7.01
C HIS A 105 -6.62 7.87 7.07
N ASP A 106 -6.24 6.59 7.03
CA ASP A 106 -4.83 6.16 7.01
C ASP A 106 -4.15 6.55 5.71
N VAL A 107 -4.83 6.47 4.56
CA VAL A 107 -4.33 7.00 3.28
C VAL A 107 -4.02 8.49 3.40
N VAL A 108 -4.92 9.27 4.02
CA VAL A 108 -4.70 10.72 4.18
C VAL A 108 -3.45 11.00 5.02
N ARG A 109 -3.22 10.24 6.08
CA ARG A 109 -2.01 10.38 6.92
C ARG A 109 -0.74 10.00 6.15
N LEU A 110 -0.77 8.89 5.41
CA LEU A 110 0.36 8.37 4.66
C LEU A 110 0.81 9.31 3.53
N VAL A 111 -0.15 9.95 2.87
CA VAL A 111 0.08 10.81 1.69
C VAL A 111 0.38 12.27 2.09
N GLN A 112 0.38 12.62 3.38
CA GLN A 112 0.82 13.94 3.80
C GLN A 112 2.32 14.11 3.53
N PRO A 113 2.74 15.24 2.92
CA PRO A 113 4.15 15.53 2.78
C PRO A 113 4.77 15.59 4.19
N GLU A 114 5.87 14.87 4.41
CA GLU A 114 6.66 15.08 5.62
C GLU A 114 7.04 16.55 5.68
N VAL A 115 6.52 17.28 6.68
CA VAL A 115 6.98 18.64 6.93
C VAL A 115 8.45 18.51 7.32
N PRO A 116 9.40 19.01 6.50
CA PRO A 116 10.80 18.90 6.86
C PRO A 116 10.99 19.62 8.19
N ARG A 117 11.41 18.87 9.22
CA ARG A 117 11.80 19.46 10.50
C ARG A 117 12.78 20.58 10.20
N LYS A 118 12.44 21.81 10.57
CA LYS A 118 13.35 22.96 10.49
C LYS A 118 14.69 22.54 11.10
N VAL A 119 15.72 22.43 10.26
CA VAL A 119 17.10 22.29 10.73
C VAL A 119 17.45 23.60 11.42
N VAL A 120 17.40 23.63 12.74
CA VAL A 120 17.90 24.78 13.51
C VAL A 120 19.42 24.77 13.37
N ASN A 121 19.95 25.77 12.68
CA ASN A 121 21.39 25.93 12.50
C ASN A 121 21.98 26.44 13.84
N ILE A 122 22.79 25.63 14.51
CA ILE A 122 23.38 25.93 15.83
C ILE A 122 24.62 26.84 15.66
N ARG A 123 24.51 27.92 14.88
CA ARG A 123 25.64 28.85 14.64
C ARG A 123 25.38 30.28 15.12
N ASP A 124 24.46 30.45 16.06
CA ASP A 124 24.24 31.72 16.76
C ASP A 124 24.33 31.52 18.29
N VAL A 125 25.50 31.08 18.77
CA VAL A 125 25.90 31.16 20.19
C VAL A 125 27.20 31.93 20.29
#